data_AF-A0A8T5ULS6-F1
#
_entry.id   AF-A0A8T5ULS6-F1
#
_cell.length_a   1.000
_cell.length_b   1.000
_cell.length_c   1.000
_cell.angle_alpha   90.00
_cell.angle_beta   90.00
_cell.angle_gamma   90.00
#
_symmetry.space_group_name_H-M   'P 1'
#
loop_
_entity.id
_entity.type
_entity.pdbx_description
1 polymer ?
#
loop_
_entity_poly.entity_id
_entity_poly.type
_entity_poly.pdbx_seq_one_letter_code
_entity_poly.pdbx_strand_id
1 'polypeptide(L)'
;MNYTRKGDKKISIDWSLAESRPEKSLKVEGRFLLDLRSKINDLEQKLKTQMDKLEKTSKELSNTKQKLETSESELSEKREKFSNLEKEQNNLKEVKDKLDKEITDLKSNKGDLEGKLTNANEKISNLEKELEKFKDSDKRLIQIKEDLEQKEREIESIKKDLQQTISDKYIEIESLKNENTQAVSEKESEVLEFKSQIETLSKETDALNLKIKSLEDFIEESKSYPKVVEEVKDTMSHKGFLSDKELDDILNRNLNE
;
A
#
# COMPACT_ATOMS: atom_id res chain seq x y z
N MET A 1 -69.92 68.51 -101.03
CA MET A 1 -70.60 69.68 -101.63
C MET A 1 -69.55 70.64 -102.15
N ASN A 2 -69.45 70.76 -103.47
CA ASN A 2 -68.51 71.64 -104.16
C ASN A 2 -69.04 73.07 -104.16
N TYR A 3 -68.21 74.02 -103.70
CA TYR A 3 -68.26 75.42 -104.13
C TYR A 3 -66.82 75.91 -104.33
N THR A 4 -66.39 75.96 -105.58
CA THR A 4 -65.18 76.67 -106.02
C THR A 4 -65.48 78.16 -106.11
N ARG A 5 -64.85 78.98 -105.26
CA ARG A 5 -64.89 80.45 -105.38
C ARG A 5 -63.75 80.89 -106.31
N LYS A 6 -64.13 81.36 -107.51
CA LYS A 6 -63.26 82.07 -108.47
C LYS A 6 -62.70 83.34 -107.82
N GLY A 7 -61.38 83.54 -107.88
CA GLY A 7 -60.77 84.86 -107.80
C GLY A 7 -59.92 85.18 -106.56
N ASP A 8 -58.99 84.33 -106.16
CA ASP A 8 -57.90 84.75 -105.26
C ASP A 8 -56.73 85.33 -106.07
N LYS A 9 -56.83 86.61 -106.47
CA LYS A 9 -55.62 87.38 -106.81
C LYS A 9 -54.79 87.48 -105.53
N LYS A 10 -53.68 86.74 -105.45
CA LYS A 10 -52.62 86.95 -104.46
C LYS A 10 -51.98 88.33 -104.71
N ILE A 11 -52.61 89.40 -104.24
CA ILE A 11 -51.97 90.72 -104.15
C ILE A 11 -51.09 90.66 -102.90
N SER A 12 -49.79 90.51 -103.09
CA SER A 12 -48.82 90.48 -101.98
C SER A 12 -48.32 91.91 -101.72
N ILE A 13 -48.08 92.27 -100.46
CA ILE A 13 -47.40 93.52 -100.11
C ILE A 13 -46.00 93.48 -100.74
N ASP A 14 -45.66 94.47 -101.55
CA ASP A 14 -44.32 94.59 -102.16
C ASP A 14 -43.33 95.17 -101.14
N TRP A 15 -42.78 94.26 -100.33
CA TRP A 15 -41.82 94.59 -99.26
C TRP A 15 -40.56 95.25 -99.80
N SER A 16 -40.15 94.91 -101.03
CA SER A 16 -39.00 95.51 -101.72
C SER A 16 -39.19 97.01 -102.01
N LEU A 17 -40.43 97.44 -102.29
CA LEU A 17 -40.76 98.85 -102.49
C LEU A 17 -40.82 99.63 -101.16
N ALA A 18 -41.28 98.97 -100.09
CA ALA A 18 -41.33 99.55 -98.74
C ALA A 18 -39.92 99.75 -98.16
N GLU A 19 -38.98 98.83 -98.43
CA GLU A 19 -37.60 98.89 -97.94
C GLU A 19 -36.75 99.93 -98.68
N SER A 20 -37.01 100.17 -99.96
CA SER A 20 -36.27 101.14 -100.79
C SER A 20 -36.74 102.60 -100.66
N ARG A 21 -37.96 102.85 -100.15
CA ARG A 21 -38.54 104.21 -99.98
C ARG A 21 -39.40 104.31 -98.70
N PRO A 22 -38.79 104.33 -97.51
CA PRO A 22 -39.51 104.27 -96.23
C PRO A 22 -40.39 105.50 -95.94
N GLU A 23 -40.11 106.64 -96.58
CA GLU A 23 -40.83 107.91 -96.33
C GLU A 23 -42.10 108.10 -97.19
N LYS A 24 -42.41 107.20 -98.14
CA LYS A 24 -43.61 107.31 -99.01
C LYS A 24 -44.71 106.35 -98.59
N SER A 25 -45.96 106.83 -98.56
CA SER A 25 -47.11 106.01 -98.20
C SER A 25 -47.43 104.96 -99.26
N LEU A 26 -47.45 103.69 -98.85
CA LEU A 26 -47.93 102.58 -99.69
C LEU A 26 -49.41 102.30 -99.41
N LYS A 27 -50.21 102.13 -100.47
CA LYS A 27 -51.62 101.76 -100.36
C LYS A 27 -51.72 100.24 -100.18
N VAL A 28 -52.12 99.78 -98.99
CA VAL A 28 -52.30 98.36 -98.65
C VAL A 28 -53.78 98.05 -98.40
N GLU A 29 -54.25 96.87 -98.80
CA GLU A 29 -55.62 96.43 -98.48
C GLU A 29 -55.72 96.06 -96.99
N GLY A 30 -56.75 96.58 -96.29
CA GLY A 30 -56.93 96.38 -94.85
C GLY A 30 -57.03 94.91 -94.41
N ARG A 31 -57.38 94.00 -95.33
CA ARG A 31 -57.42 92.55 -95.08
C ARG A 31 -56.01 91.96 -94.82
N PHE A 32 -54.96 92.45 -95.47
CA PHE A 32 -53.59 91.98 -95.23
C PHE A 32 -53.01 92.47 -93.91
N LEU A 33 -53.31 93.72 -93.52
CA LEU A 33 -52.94 94.23 -92.20
C LEU A 33 -53.63 93.44 -91.08
N LEU A 34 -54.89 93.03 -91.29
CA LEU A 34 -55.62 92.18 -90.34
C LEU A 34 -55.02 90.77 -90.25
N ASP A 35 -54.62 90.16 -91.37
CA ASP A 35 -53.97 88.84 -91.41
C ASP A 35 -52.58 88.87 -90.72
N LEU A 36 -51.78 89.91 -90.99
CA LEU A 36 -50.52 90.15 -90.29
C LEU A 36 -50.72 90.34 -88.79
N ARG A 37 -51.73 91.13 -88.38
CA ARG A 37 -52.06 91.31 -86.96
C ARG A 37 -52.47 89.99 -86.30
N SER A 38 -53.29 89.18 -86.96
CA SER A 38 -53.66 87.84 -86.48
C SER A 38 -52.43 86.95 -86.33
N LYS A 39 -51.54 86.95 -87.32
CA LYS A 39 -50.29 86.16 -87.28
C LYS A 39 -49.32 86.64 -86.20
N ILE A 40 -49.21 87.95 -85.98
CA ILE A 40 -48.42 88.53 -84.88
C ILE A 40 -49.02 88.09 -83.55
N ASN A 41 -50.33 88.22 -83.35
CA ASN A 41 -50.99 87.79 -82.12
C ASN A 41 -50.83 86.27 -81.88
N ASP A 42 -50.94 85.44 -82.92
CA ASP A 42 -50.70 83.99 -82.81
C ASP A 42 -49.24 83.67 -82.44
N LEU A 43 -48.29 84.41 -83.01
CA LEU A 43 -46.87 84.29 -82.67
C LEU A 43 -46.58 84.75 -81.24
N GLU A 44 -47.19 85.85 -80.79
CA GLU A 44 -47.10 86.35 -79.41
C GLU A 44 -47.67 85.33 -78.41
N GLN A 45 -48.82 84.73 -78.72
CA GLN A 45 -49.40 83.66 -77.91
C GLN A 45 -48.51 82.41 -77.88
N LYS A 46 -47.95 82.01 -79.02
CA LYS A 46 -46.98 80.91 -79.09
C LYS A 46 -45.70 81.22 -78.30
N LEU A 47 -45.19 82.44 -78.38
CA LEU A 47 -44.01 82.87 -77.63
C LEU A 47 -44.29 82.82 -76.13
N LYS A 48 -45.42 83.36 -75.68
CA LYS A 48 -45.83 83.33 -74.27
C LYS A 48 -45.97 81.89 -73.75
N THR A 49 -46.66 81.03 -74.49
CA THR A 49 -46.80 79.62 -74.09
C THR A 49 -45.47 78.85 -74.07
N GLN A 50 -44.53 79.18 -74.96
CA GLN A 50 -43.18 78.61 -74.93
C GLN A 50 -42.37 79.15 -73.74
N MET A 51 -42.48 80.43 -73.41
CA MET A 51 -41.85 81.01 -72.22
C MET A 51 -42.37 80.37 -70.93
N ASP A 52 -43.69 80.19 -70.80
CA ASP A 52 -44.29 79.51 -69.64
C ASP A 52 -43.81 78.05 -69.52
N LYS A 53 -43.64 77.34 -70.64
CA LYS A 53 -43.08 75.98 -70.67
C LYS A 53 -41.60 75.97 -70.29
N LEU A 54 -40.82 76.94 -70.78
CA LEU A 54 -39.41 77.07 -70.46
C LEU A 54 -39.22 77.36 -68.96
N GLU A 55 -40.05 78.23 -68.37
CA GLU A 55 -39.99 78.52 -66.94
C GLU A 55 -40.35 77.28 -66.11
N LYS A 56 -41.39 76.53 -66.49
CA LYS A 56 -41.76 75.27 -65.83
C LYS A 56 -40.66 74.23 -65.89
N THR A 57 -40.11 73.98 -67.09
CA THR A 57 -39.01 73.02 -67.27
C THR A 57 -37.74 73.44 -66.54
N SER A 58 -37.44 74.74 -66.47
CA SER A 58 -36.32 75.25 -65.67
C SER A 58 -36.52 75.00 -64.17
N LYS A 59 -37.74 75.17 -63.64
CA LYS A 59 -38.05 74.87 -62.24
C LYS A 59 -37.96 73.38 -61.95
N GLU A 60 -38.47 72.54 -62.84
CA GLU A 60 -38.37 71.08 -62.74
C GLU A 60 -36.91 70.61 -62.78
N LEU A 61 -36.09 71.18 -63.67
CA LEU A 61 -34.66 70.89 -63.75
C LEU A 61 -33.91 71.27 -62.47
N SER A 62 -34.21 72.44 -61.90
CA SER A 62 -33.63 72.87 -60.62
C SER A 62 -34.01 71.91 -59.49
N ASN A 63 -35.28 71.52 -59.41
CA ASN A 63 -35.78 70.60 -58.38
C ASN A 63 -35.17 69.19 -58.51
N THR A 64 -35.04 68.70 -59.74
CA THR A 64 -34.42 67.38 -60.01
C THR A 64 -32.93 67.38 -59.68
N LYS A 65 -32.22 68.47 -60.00
CA LYS A 65 -30.81 68.64 -59.61
C LYS A 65 -30.63 68.61 -58.10
N GLN A 66 -31.45 69.34 -57.35
CA GLN A 66 -31.39 69.32 -55.88
C GLN A 66 -31.65 67.92 -55.31
N LYS A 67 -32.65 67.21 -55.82
CA LYS A 67 -32.94 65.82 -55.39
C LYS A 67 -31.80 64.85 -55.71
N LEU A 68 -31.13 65.04 -56.85
CA LEU A 68 -29.97 64.25 -57.23
C LEU A 68 -28.80 64.49 -56.26
N GLU A 69 -28.48 65.74 -55.96
CA GLU A 69 -27.43 66.10 -55.00
C GLU A 69 -27.70 65.50 -53.60
N THR A 70 -28.95 65.57 -53.12
CA THR A 70 -29.34 64.91 -51.85
C THR A 70 -29.16 63.40 -51.92
N SER A 71 -29.59 62.77 -53.01
CA SER A 71 -29.49 61.31 -53.19
C SER A 71 -28.03 60.84 -53.27
N GLU A 72 -27.16 61.63 -53.90
CA GLU A 72 -25.72 61.37 -53.98
C GLU A 72 -25.07 61.46 -52.59
N SER A 73 -25.43 62.46 -51.80
CA SER A 73 -24.97 62.59 -50.41
C SER A 73 -25.38 61.40 -49.56
N GLU A 74 -26.66 61.02 -49.60
CA GLU A 74 -27.17 59.85 -48.86
C GLU A 74 -26.49 58.54 -49.29
N LEU A 75 -26.21 58.39 -50.59
CA LEU A 75 -25.50 57.22 -51.12
C LEU A 75 -24.06 57.17 -50.61
N SER A 76 -23.38 58.32 -50.55
CA SER A 76 -22.03 58.42 -49.99
C SER A 76 -22.00 58.02 -48.52
N GLU A 77 -22.91 58.54 -47.70
CA GLU A 77 -23.02 58.16 -46.28
C GLU A 77 -23.31 56.67 -46.09
N LYS A 78 -24.19 56.09 -46.91
CA LYS A 78 -24.48 54.65 -46.88
C LYS A 78 -23.26 53.80 -47.24
N ARG A 79 -22.45 54.24 -48.21
CA ARG A 79 -21.21 53.55 -48.60
C ARG A 79 -20.18 53.58 -47.47
N GLU A 80 -20.02 54.71 -46.80
CA GLU A 80 -19.12 54.81 -45.64
C GLU A 80 -19.57 53.90 -44.48
N LYS A 81 -20.88 53.92 -44.16
CA LYS A 81 -21.46 53.00 -43.16
C LYS A 81 -21.24 51.54 -43.53
N PHE A 82 -21.43 51.18 -44.79
CA PHE A 82 -21.19 49.81 -45.27
C PHE A 82 -19.73 49.40 -45.11
N SER A 83 -18.78 50.27 -45.47
CA SER A 83 -17.35 49.99 -45.31
C SER A 83 -16.95 49.82 -43.84
N ASN A 84 -17.54 50.60 -42.93
CA ASN A 84 -17.29 50.46 -41.50
C ASN A 84 -17.86 49.14 -40.94
N LEU A 85 -19.09 48.78 -41.33
CA LEU A 85 -19.71 47.50 -40.94
C LEU A 85 -18.90 46.29 -41.45
N GLU A 86 -18.34 46.36 -42.66
CA GLU A 86 -17.49 45.31 -43.21
C GLU A 86 -16.20 45.13 -42.39
N LYS A 87 -15.58 46.24 -41.94
CA LYS A 87 -14.42 46.20 -41.04
C LYS A 87 -14.78 45.59 -39.68
N GLU A 88 -15.90 45.99 -39.10
CA GLU A 88 -16.39 45.42 -37.83
C GLU A 88 -16.67 43.93 -37.95
N GLN A 89 -17.30 43.50 -39.06
CA GLN A 89 -17.57 42.09 -39.33
C GLN A 89 -16.27 41.27 -39.42
N ASN A 90 -15.24 41.78 -40.09
CA ASN A 90 -13.94 41.12 -40.17
C ASN A 90 -13.26 41.03 -38.81
N ASN A 91 -13.28 42.11 -38.02
CA ASN A 91 -12.74 42.10 -36.66
C ASN A 91 -13.45 41.08 -35.76
N LEU A 92 -14.78 41.02 -35.83
CA LEU A 92 -15.56 40.04 -35.07
C LEU A 92 -15.24 38.60 -35.48
N LYS A 93 -15.00 38.36 -36.78
CA LYS A 93 -14.59 37.05 -37.27
C LYS A 93 -13.21 36.65 -36.72
N GLU A 94 -12.24 37.56 -36.71
CA GLU A 94 -10.92 37.29 -36.13
C GLU A 94 -10.98 37.02 -34.62
N VAL A 95 -11.80 37.76 -33.89
CA VAL A 95 -12.02 37.53 -32.45
C VAL A 95 -12.65 36.16 -32.22
N LYS A 96 -13.65 35.78 -33.03
CA LYS A 96 -14.27 34.46 -32.96
C LYS A 96 -13.25 33.34 -33.19
N ASP A 97 -12.43 33.45 -34.23
CA ASP A 97 -11.41 32.45 -34.55
C ASP A 97 -10.36 32.31 -33.43
N LYS A 98 -10.02 33.41 -32.74
CA LYS A 98 -9.14 33.37 -31.55
C LYS A 98 -9.80 32.66 -30.37
N LEU A 99 -11.05 32.98 -30.07
CA LEU A 99 -11.80 32.34 -28.99
C LEU A 99 -12.02 30.86 -29.25
N ASP A 100 -12.28 30.46 -30.49
CA ASP A 100 -12.45 29.05 -30.86
C ASP A 100 -11.14 28.26 -30.61
N LYS A 101 -9.98 28.84 -30.92
CA LYS A 101 -8.67 28.24 -30.59
C LYS A 101 -8.43 28.12 -29.09
N GLU A 102 -8.72 29.18 -28.33
CA GLU A 102 -8.58 29.17 -26.88
C GLU A 102 -9.48 28.11 -26.23
N ILE A 103 -10.71 27.95 -26.73
CA ILE A 103 -11.64 26.88 -26.29
C ILE A 103 -11.07 25.50 -26.59
N THR A 104 -10.46 25.29 -27.76
CA THR A 104 -9.84 23.99 -28.08
C THR A 104 -8.65 23.68 -27.16
N ASP A 105 -7.81 24.67 -26.87
CA ASP A 105 -6.65 24.51 -25.99
C ASP A 105 -7.10 24.22 -24.55
N LEU A 106 -8.09 24.96 -24.06
CA LEU A 106 -8.67 24.73 -22.73
C LEU A 106 -9.31 23.34 -22.61
N LYS A 107 -9.99 22.85 -23.66
CA LYS A 107 -10.53 21.48 -23.68
C LYS A 107 -9.42 20.42 -23.62
N SER A 108 -8.34 20.61 -24.36
CA SER A 108 -7.18 19.70 -24.32
C SER A 108 -6.56 19.67 -22.92
N ASN A 109 -6.27 20.84 -22.35
CA ASN A 109 -5.69 20.97 -21.01
C ASN A 109 -6.59 20.35 -19.94
N LYS A 110 -7.91 20.51 -20.06
CA LYS A 110 -8.88 19.86 -19.17
C LYS A 110 -8.77 18.34 -19.24
N GLY A 111 -8.71 17.76 -20.45
CA GLY A 111 -8.54 16.32 -20.62
C GLY A 111 -7.23 15.79 -20.01
N ASP A 112 -6.13 16.51 -20.19
CA ASP A 112 -4.83 16.15 -19.60
C ASP A 112 -4.87 16.20 -18.06
N LEU A 113 -5.53 17.20 -17.48
CA LEU A 113 -5.71 17.32 -16.04
C LEU A 113 -6.61 16.21 -15.48
N GLU A 114 -7.69 15.86 -16.18
CA GLU A 114 -8.56 14.73 -15.82
C GLU A 114 -7.78 13.41 -15.84
N GLY A 115 -6.95 13.16 -16.85
CA GLY A 115 -6.08 11.98 -16.92
C GLY A 115 -5.01 11.93 -15.82
N LYS A 116 -4.44 13.09 -15.44
CA LYS A 116 -3.53 13.17 -14.29
C LYS A 116 -4.26 12.88 -12.98
N LEU A 117 -5.49 13.35 -12.82
CA LEU A 117 -6.31 13.12 -11.63
C LEU A 117 -6.68 11.64 -11.48
N THR A 118 -7.08 10.96 -12.55
CA THR A 118 -7.37 9.52 -12.52
C THR A 118 -6.14 8.71 -12.11
N ASN A 119 -4.99 9.00 -12.71
CA ASN A 119 -3.72 8.33 -12.36
C ASN A 119 -3.30 8.58 -10.91
N ALA A 120 -3.52 9.79 -10.39
CA ALA A 120 -3.23 10.10 -8.99
C ALA A 120 -4.16 9.31 -8.04
N ASN A 121 -5.45 9.22 -8.36
CA ASN A 121 -6.42 8.46 -7.57
C ASN A 121 -6.10 6.96 -7.56
N GLU A 122 -5.68 6.38 -8.69
CA GLU A 122 -5.24 4.98 -8.74
C GLU A 122 -4.02 4.73 -7.86
N LYS A 123 -3.03 5.63 -7.88
CA LYS A 123 -1.86 5.55 -7.00
C LYS A 123 -2.24 5.63 -5.53
N ILE A 124 -3.15 6.54 -5.17
CA ILE A 124 -3.66 6.65 -3.79
C ILE A 124 -4.32 5.34 -3.36
N SER A 125 -5.21 4.78 -4.18
CA SER A 125 -5.88 3.52 -3.86
C SER A 125 -4.90 2.34 -3.68
N ASN A 126 -3.83 2.30 -4.48
CA ASN A 126 -2.78 1.29 -4.31
C ASN A 126 -1.99 1.48 -3.01
N LEU A 127 -1.60 2.72 -2.69
CA LEU A 127 -0.91 3.03 -1.44
C LEU A 127 -1.77 2.72 -0.21
N GLU A 128 -3.08 2.98 -0.26
CA GLU A 128 -4.02 2.62 0.81
C GLU A 128 -4.05 1.09 1.05
N LYS A 129 -4.06 0.29 -0.02
CA LYS A 129 -3.99 -1.18 0.08
C LYS A 129 -2.66 -1.66 0.67
N GLU A 130 -1.55 -1.04 0.30
CA GLU A 130 -0.23 -1.34 0.87
C GLU A 130 -0.17 -0.99 2.36
N LEU A 131 -0.73 0.16 2.75
CA LEU A 131 -0.82 0.59 4.13
C LEU A 131 -1.62 -0.40 4.98
N GLU A 132 -2.72 -0.94 4.45
CA GLU A 132 -3.51 -1.95 5.16
C GLU A 132 -2.75 -3.26 5.35
N LYS A 133 -2.03 -3.73 4.32
CA LYS A 133 -1.13 -4.90 4.44
C LYS A 133 -0.04 -4.67 5.49
N PHE A 134 0.49 -3.45 5.58
CA PHE A 134 1.49 -3.11 6.58
C PHE A 134 0.92 -3.17 8.00
N LYS A 135 -0.29 -2.62 8.22
CA LYS A 135 -0.98 -2.73 9.52
C LYS A 135 -1.24 -4.17 9.93
N ASP A 136 -1.64 -5.03 9.00
CA ASP A 136 -1.84 -6.45 9.29
C ASP A 136 -0.52 -7.16 9.64
N SER A 137 0.57 -6.78 8.98
CA SER A 137 1.91 -7.28 9.31
C SER A 137 2.37 -6.80 10.69
N ASP A 138 2.06 -5.56 11.06
CA ASP A 138 2.39 -4.99 12.37
C ASP A 138 1.62 -5.71 13.50
N LYS A 139 0.32 -5.98 13.31
CA LYS A 139 -0.47 -6.81 14.24
C LYS A 139 0.13 -8.21 14.43
N ARG A 140 0.57 -8.86 13.34
CA ARG A 140 1.25 -10.17 13.43
C ARG A 140 2.56 -10.08 14.18
N LEU A 141 3.31 -8.99 14.01
CA LEU A 141 4.57 -8.77 14.71
C LEU A 141 4.35 -8.59 16.22
N ILE A 142 3.30 -7.87 16.62
CA ILE A 142 2.88 -7.76 18.03
C ILE A 142 2.52 -9.13 18.59
N GLN A 143 1.69 -9.91 17.90
CA GLN A 143 1.32 -11.27 18.32
C GLN A 143 2.56 -12.17 18.54
N ILE A 144 3.50 -12.16 17.59
CA ILE A 144 4.74 -12.94 17.69
C ILE A 144 5.59 -12.52 18.89
N LYS A 145 5.64 -11.21 19.20
CA LYS A 145 6.36 -10.71 20.38
C LYS A 145 5.72 -11.20 21.68
N GLU A 146 4.40 -11.14 21.78
CA GLU A 146 3.66 -11.63 22.96
C GLU A 146 3.88 -13.14 23.15
N ASP A 147 3.81 -13.92 22.07
CA ASP A 147 4.07 -15.37 22.08
C ASP A 147 5.52 -15.67 22.51
N LEU A 148 6.50 -14.88 22.04
CA LEU A 148 7.90 -15.03 22.42
C LEU A 148 8.11 -14.76 23.91
N GLU A 149 7.56 -13.66 24.43
CA GLU A 149 7.63 -13.34 25.86
C GLU A 149 6.97 -14.42 26.73
N GLN A 150 5.85 -15.00 26.28
CA GLN A 150 5.23 -16.12 26.97
C GLN A 150 6.17 -17.33 27.00
N LYS A 151 6.79 -17.68 25.86
CA LYS A 151 7.74 -18.80 25.79
C LYS A 151 8.97 -18.59 26.65
N GLU A 152 9.47 -17.36 26.74
CA GLU A 152 10.57 -17.01 27.64
C GLU A 152 10.20 -17.22 29.12
N ARG A 153 8.98 -16.81 29.52
CA ARG A 153 8.47 -17.06 30.89
C ARG A 153 8.32 -18.56 31.19
N GLU A 154 7.80 -19.34 30.23
CA GLU A 154 7.68 -20.80 30.36
C GLU A 154 9.06 -21.46 30.54
N ILE A 155 10.04 -21.05 29.73
CA ILE A 155 11.42 -21.56 29.82
C ILE A 155 12.05 -21.24 31.18
N GLU A 156 11.90 -20.01 31.68
CA GLU A 156 12.48 -19.63 32.97
C GLU A 156 11.82 -20.39 34.14
N SER A 157 10.50 -20.65 34.06
CA SER A 157 9.81 -21.50 35.04
C SER A 157 10.36 -22.93 35.03
N ILE A 158 10.45 -23.56 33.86
CA ILE A 158 10.98 -24.92 33.71
C ILE A 158 12.41 -25.00 34.24
N LYS A 159 13.24 -24.00 33.95
CA LYS A 159 14.62 -23.93 34.44
C LYS A 159 14.68 -23.87 35.96
N LYS A 160 13.82 -23.08 36.60
CA LYS A 160 13.72 -23.02 38.06
C LYS A 160 13.29 -24.37 38.66
N ASP A 161 12.28 -25.00 38.06
CA ASP A 161 11.78 -26.31 38.51
C ASP A 161 12.84 -27.40 38.39
N LEU A 162 13.61 -27.40 37.29
CA LEU A 162 14.74 -28.31 37.09
C LEU A 162 15.86 -28.04 38.10
N GLN A 163 16.20 -26.79 38.38
CA GLN A 163 17.19 -26.44 39.40
C GLN A 163 16.77 -26.92 40.79
N GLN A 164 15.50 -26.74 41.15
CA GLN A 164 14.96 -27.24 42.41
C GLN A 164 15.05 -28.76 42.48
N THR A 165 14.60 -29.45 41.42
CA THR A 165 14.65 -30.92 41.34
C THR A 165 16.08 -31.45 41.48
N ILE A 166 17.06 -30.79 40.84
CA ILE A 166 18.48 -31.14 40.96
C ILE A 166 18.94 -30.97 42.42
N SER A 167 18.61 -29.85 43.06
CA SER A 167 18.95 -29.59 44.46
C SER A 167 18.38 -30.65 45.39
N ASP A 168 17.10 -30.99 45.23
CA ASP A 168 16.41 -32.00 46.04
C ASP A 168 17.06 -33.39 45.86
N LYS A 169 17.39 -33.75 44.62
CA LYS A 169 18.09 -35.00 44.30
C LYS A 169 19.50 -35.05 44.88
N TYR A 170 20.22 -33.94 44.92
CA TYR A 170 21.53 -33.88 45.58
C TYR A 170 21.43 -34.14 47.09
N ILE A 171 20.43 -33.56 47.77
CA ILE A 171 20.20 -33.79 49.20
C ILE A 171 19.85 -35.26 49.45
N GLU A 172 18.97 -35.84 48.62
CA GLU A 172 18.59 -37.25 48.70
C GLU A 172 19.79 -38.19 48.54
N ILE A 173 20.65 -37.93 47.54
CA ILE A 173 21.89 -38.70 47.32
C ILE A 173 22.82 -38.60 48.52
N GLU A 174 23.02 -37.40 49.09
CA GLU A 174 23.93 -37.23 50.24
C GLU A 174 23.37 -37.93 51.50
N SER A 175 22.06 -37.90 51.71
CA SER A 175 21.41 -38.65 52.80
C SER A 175 21.62 -40.15 52.66
N LEU A 176 21.31 -40.71 51.48
CA LEU A 176 21.47 -42.14 51.20
C LEU A 176 22.94 -42.58 51.32
N LYS A 177 23.87 -41.73 50.90
CA LYS A 177 25.31 -41.99 51.04
C LYS A 177 25.73 -42.06 52.50
N ASN A 178 25.25 -41.14 53.34
CA ASN A 178 25.54 -41.14 54.77
C ASN A 178 24.93 -42.37 55.46
N GLU A 179 23.67 -42.69 55.16
CA GLU A 179 23.00 -43.91 55.66
C GLU A 179 23.77 -45.17 55.27
N ASN A 180 24.16 -45.32 54.01
CA ASN A 180 24.97 -46.46 53.57
C ASN A 180 26.34 -46.51 54.25
N THR A 181 27.00 -45.36 54.43
CA THR A 181 28.31 -45.30 55.10
C THR A 181 28.19 -45.75 56.56
N GLN A 182 27.13 -45.30 57.26
CA GLN A 182 26.84 -45.71 58.62
C GLN A 182 26.53 -47.21 58.69
N ALA A 183 25.65 -47.71 57.81
CA ALA A 183 25.31 -49.13 57.75
C ALA A 183 26.55 -50.02 57.48
N VAL A 184 27.46 -49.57 56.61
CA VAL A 184 28.74 -50.27 56.37
C VAL A 184 29.60 -50.28 57.63
N SER A 185 29.76 -49.15 58.31
CA SER A 185 30.54 -49.07 59.56
C SER A 185 29.96 -49.95 60.68
N GLU A 186 28.64 -50.03 60.80
CA GLU A 186 27.95 -50.89 61.75
C GLU A 186 28.22 -52.37 61.42
N LYS A 187 28.09 -52.75 60.14
CA LYS A 187 28.39 -54.12 59.69
C LYS A 187 29.85 -54.49 59.84
N GLU A 188 30.78 -53.58 59.61
CA GLU A 188 32.22 -53.79 59.87
C GLU A 188 32.49 -54.05 61.35
N SER A 189 31.80 -53.33 62.24
CA SER A 189 31.91 -53.51 63.69
C SER A 189 31.36 -54.87 64.13
N GLU A 190 30.18 -55.25 63.64
CA GLU A 190 29.60 -56.60 63.88
C GLU A 190 30.55 -57.71 63.40
N VAL A 191 31.16 -57.55 62.22
CA VAL A 191 32.13 -58.52 61.67
C VAL A 191 33.37 -58.63 62.56
N LEU A 192 33.89 -57.51 63.07
CA LEU A 192 35.01 -57.52 64.02
C LEU A 192 34.63 -58.24 65.32
N GLU A 193 33.43 -58.01 65.83
CA GLU A 193 32.93 -58.67 67.03
C GLU A 193 32.81 -60.19 66.81
N PHE A 194 32.15 -60.62 65.73
CA PHE A 194 32.06 -62.04 65.38
C PHE A 194 33.44 -62.67 65.17
N LYS A 195 34.39 -61.96 64.58
CA LYS A 195 35.77 -62.46 64.40
C LYS A 195 36.47 -62.68 65.74
N SER A 196 36.28 -61.77 66.70
CA SER A 196 36.84 -61.94 68.06
C SER A 196 36.20 -63.11 68.81
N GLN A 197 34.88 -63.29 68.69
CA GLN A 197 34.16 -64.43 69.27
C GLN A 197 34.64 -65.77 68.67
N ILE A 198 34.87 -65.82 67.36
CA ILE A 198 35.45 -67.01 66.71
C ILE A 198 36.85 -67.31 67.26
N GLU A 199 37.68 -66.28 67.46
CA GLU A 199 39.02 -66.46 68.01
C GLU A 199 39.00 -66.99 69.46
N THR A 200 38.08 -66.49 70.30
CA THR A 200 37.91 -67.00 71.66
C THR A 200 37.44 -68.45 71.67
N LEU A 201 36.43 -68.79 70.85
CA LEU A 201 35.94 -70.16 70.73
C LEU A 201 37.01 -71.11 70.18
N SER A 202 37.87 -70.64 69.27
CA SER A 202 39.02 -71.41 68.80
C SER A 202 39.98 -71.74 69.93
N LYS A 203 40.35 -70.75 70.76
CA LYS A 203 41.22 -70.96 71.94
C LYS A 203 40.60 -71.92 72.96
N GLU A 204 39.30 -71.82 73.19
CA GLU A 204 38.57 -72.76 74.06
C GLU A 204 38.59 -74.18 73.49
N THR A 205 38.40 -74.32 72.17
CA THR A 205 38.47 -75.61 71.47
C THR A 205 39.87 -76.21 71.60
N ASP A 206 40.92 -75.40 71.42
CA ASP A 206 42.31 -75.83 71.59
C ASP A 206 42.59 -76.27 73.04
N ALA A 207 42.11 -75.53 74.03
CA ALA A 207 42.24 -75.88 75.45
C ALA A 207 41.49 -77.16 75.81
N LEU A 208 40.28 -77.35 75.28
CA LEU A 208 39.50 -78.58 75.43
C LEU A 208 40.22 -79.76 74.77
N ASN A 209 40.80 -79.58 73.57
CA ASN A 209 41.59 -80.61 72.91
C ASN A 209 42.82 -81.01 73.72
N LEU A 210 43.54 -80.05 74.31
CA LEU A 210 44.65 -80.33 75.22
C LEU A 210 44.19 -81.11 76.46
N LYS A 211 43.03 -80.74 77.02
CA LYS A 211 42.46 -81.43 78.18
C LYS A 211 42.02 -82.85 77.83
N ILE A 212 41.37 -83.04 76.68
CA ILE A 212 41.02 -84.37 76.15
C ILE A 212 42.29 -85.20 76.03
N LYS A 213 43.34 -84.67 75.39
CA LYS A 213 44.62 -85.36 75.27
C LYS A 213 45.20 -85.75 76.62
N SER A 214 45.21 -84.85 77.61
CA SER A 214 45.70 -85.18 78.96
C SER A 214 44.86 -86.24 79.67
N LEU A 215 43.55 -86.27 79.43
CA LEU A 215 42.66 -87.30 79.97
C LEU A 215 42.84 -88.63 79.24
N GLU A 216 43.08 -88.60 77.93
CA GLU A 216 43.45 -89.78 77.14
C GLU A 216 44.77 -90.38 77.64
N ASP A 217 45.81 -89.53 77.83
CA ASP A 217 47.10 -89.94 78.40
C ASP A 217 46.92 -90.55 79.82
N PHE A 218 46.12 -89.92 80.68
CA PHE A 218 45.82 -90.45 82.02
C PHE A 218 45.02 -91.77 81.98
N ILE A 219 44.08 -91.91 81.04
CA ILE A 219 43.34 -93.16 80.84
C ILE A 219 44.29 -94.26 80.38
N GLU A 220 45.24 -93.95 79.49
CA GLU A 220 46.26 -94.87 79.00
C GLU A 220 47.18 -95.34 80.14
N GLU A 221 47.67 -94.42 80.98
CA GLU A 221 48.40 -94.76 82.22
C GLU A 221 47.53 -95.61 83.16
N SER A 222 46.25 -95.28 83.33
CA SER A 222 45.34 -96.00 84.22
C SER A 222 45.01 -97.44 83.75
N LYS A 223 45.09 -97.72 82.44
CA LYS A 223 44.88 -99.07 81.87
C LYS A 223 45.99 -100.05 82.26
N SER A 224 47.15 -99.56 82.68
CA SER A 224 48.23 -100.40 83.22
C SER A 224 47.92 -100.92 84.64
N TYR A 225 47.18 -100.14 85.44
CA TYR A 225 46.88 -100.49 86.83
C TYR A 225 46.10 -101.81 87.01
N PRO A 226 45.11 -102.18 86.17
CA PRO A 226 44.48 -103.50 86.24
C PRO A 226 45.46 -104.67 86.04
N LYS A 227 46.44 -104.55 85.12
CA LYS A 227 47.48 -105.57 84.91
C LYS A 227 48.42 -105.67 86.11
N VAL A 228 48.85 -104.53 86.66
CA VAL A 228 49.66 -104.48 87.89
C VAL A 228 48.92 -105.15 89.03
N VAL A 229 47.63 -104.85 89.21
CA VAL A 229 46.81 -105.44 90.28
C VAL A 229 46.61 -106.94 90.06
N GLU A 230 46.43 -107.41 88.84
CA GLU A 230 46.31 -108.84 88.54
C GLU A 230 47.62 -109.60 88.79
N GLU A 231 48.78 -109.07 88.36
CA GLU A 231 50.10 -109.68 88.64
C GLU A 231 50.44 -109.68 90.12
N VAL A 232 50.14 -108.59 90.85
CA VAL A 232 50.26 -108.51 92.31
C VAL A 232 49.36 -109.54 92.98
N LYS A 233 48.13 -109.70 92.50
CA LYS A 233 47.18 -110.67 93.04
C LYS A 233 47.62 -112.10 92.76
N ASP A 234 48.19 -112.38 91.59
CA ASP A 234 48.68 -113.71 91.23
C ASP A 234 49.93 -114.10 92.06
N THR A 235 50.88 -113.18 92.22
CA THR A 235 52.04 -113.37 93.12
C THR A 235 51.61 -113.51 94.59
N MET A 236 50.66 -112.70 95.06
CA MET A 236 50.07 -112.86 96.39
C MET A 236 49.34 -114.21 96.56
N SER A 237 48.67 -114.71 95.52
CA SER A 237 47.98 -116.00 95.57
C SER A 237 48.96 -117.17 95.73
N HIS A 238 50.19 -117.02 95.25
CA HIS A 238 51.21 -118.06 95.28
C HIS A 238 52.10 -118.01 96.54
N LYS A 239 52.41 -116.82 97.08
CA LYS A 239 53.34 -116.65 98.22
C LYS A 239 52.71 -116.14 99.51
N GLY A 240 51.51 -115.56 99.47
CA GLY A 240 50.85 -114.93 100.63
C GLY A 240 51.50 -113.62 101.12
N PHE A 241 52.65 -113.22 100.57
CA PHE A 241 53.33 -111.95 100.80
C PHE A 241 54.02 -111.49 99.52
N LEU A 242 54.28 -110.19 99.41
CA LEU A 242 54.98 -109.55 98.30
C LEU A 242 56.22 -108.86 98.87
N SER A 243 57.42 -109.10 98.29
CA SER A 243 58.63 -108.38 98.72
C SER A 243 58.81 -107.07 97.96
N ASP A 244 59.45 -106.07 98.59
CA ASP A 244 59.67 -104.75 97.99
C ASP A 244 60.36 -104.83 96.61
N LYS A 245 61.28 -105.78 96.43
CA LYS A 245 61.97 -105.98 95.16
C LYS A 245 61.06 -106.55 94.07
N GLU A 246 60.14 -107.44 94.44
CA GLU A 246 59.16 -108.03 93.50
C GLU A 246 58.07 -107.00 93.13
N LEU A 247 57.67 -106.14 94.08
CA LEU A 247 56.75 -105.04 93.82
C LEU A 247 57.37 -104.02 92.85
N ASP A 248 58.64 -103.64 93.06
CA ASP A 248 59.36 -102.72 92.17
C ASP A 248 59.55 -103.30 90.76
N ASP A 249 59.82 -104.60 90.63
CA ASP A 249 59.95 -105.26 89.33
C ASP A 249 58.61 -105.28 88.56
N ILE A 250 57.47 -105.51 89.25
CA ILE A 250 56.13 -105.49 88.65
C ILE A 250 55.73 -104.05 88.24
N LEU A 251 56.01 -103.06 89.09
CA LEU A 251 55.77 -101.65 88.78
C LEU A 251 56.61 -101.18 87.58
N ASN A 252 57.91 -101.52 87.54
CA ASN A 252 58.80 -101.10 86.46
C ASN A 252 58.49 -101.74 85.10
N ARG A 253 57.92 -102.96 85.07
CA ARG A 253 57.50 -103.61 83.82
C ARG A 253 56.23 -103.02 83.22
N ASN A 254 55.30 -102.58 84.05
CA ASN A 254 53.97 -102.22 83.59
C ASN A 254 53.75 -100.70 83.50
N LEU A 255 54.49 -99.86 84.25
CA LEU A 255 54.28 -98.40 84.29
C LEU A 255 55.25 -97.59 83.39
N ASN A 256 56.13 -98.23 82.61
CA ASN A 256 57.13 -97.56 81.75
C ASN A 256 57.03 -97.93 80.25
N GLU A 257 55.93 -98.53 79.80
CA GLU A 257 55.54 -98.65 78.38
C GLU A 257 54.35 -97.72 78.10
#